data_AF-B4DC89-F1
#
_entry.id   AF-B4DC89-F1
#
_cell.length_a   1.000
_cell.length_b   1.000
_cell.length_c   1.000
_cell.angle_alpha   90.00
_cell.angle_beta   90.00
_cell.angle_gamma   90.00
#
_symmetry.space_group_name_H-M   'P 1'
#
loop_
_entity.id
_entity.type
_entity.pdbx_description
1 polymer ?
#
loop_
_entity_poly.entity_id
_entity_poly.type
_entity_poly.pdbx_seq_one_letter_code
_entity_poly.pdbx_strand_id
1 'polypeptide(L)'
;MSNPDQDSPSHRSPSCKRCFLFCALIIIVLLVVGGAFLYHYIVTGGLRARQKPSALEARVAASLVNFSIPTEFKAMKNPLDATPNGGDVAAGRELYQKNCDACHGFDGTGNTHAGNGTYPPPFDLSHAAIARRNRTDGELFYFIRNGVRNTAMPGWQMPNLQIWQLVAYIRNLPLTAPAPREQTVNPATPAPSEAGAHYVGSAACEKCHEDIYTRWKKTPMANVVRNPKEHPDAIIPDLKSGDPLITFTVDDIAFVYGSKWKQRYFKKVGDDYYVLPAQWDVTHKQWKPYFVKKDWWAEFYPPDNFQRPTGALCDGCHSVNYDIKTKIPSEWNVGCEKCHGPGSEHVKQATAASILCPSRMDYVAANDTCIQCHSQGRTLTNPIDGKYYDWPVGYDVSKKLSDYWKLEDHKLGETTFTHFPDGTAHKNRMQGNDFTTSLMYTHGVTCFTCHDVHGTEYPSQLRKPASSLCLDCHGPSSPNGPFAPSLEAHTHHKAGSAGSECIACHMPKIAETLGDVNVRSHTFHFVSPSETDSMKIPNACNVCHTDKTTAWATSALKSWGDQSPWRVAQ
;
A
#
# COMPACT_ATOMS: atom_id res chain seq x y z
N MET A 1 -47.45 34.07 -87.35
CA MET A 1 -46.42 35.09 -87.06
C MET A 1 -46.67 35.61 -85.66
N SER A 2 -45.67 35.42 -84.78
CA SER A 2 -45.18 36.35 -83.74
C SER A 2 -46.13 36.91 -82.65
N ASN A 3 -45.79 36.55 -81.39
CA ASN A 3 -46.03 37.23 -80.10
C ASN A 3 -45.45 38.70 -80.08
N PRO A 4 -45.54 39.58 -79.04
CA PRO A 4 -45.94 39.36 -77.63
C PRO A 4 -46.66 40.52 -76.84
N ASP A 5 -47.07 40.16 -75.60
CA ASP A 5 -47.10 40.88 -74.30
C ASP A 5 -47.51 42.37 -74.16
N GLN A 6 -48.32 42.66 -73.13
CA GLN A 6 -47.85 43.46 -71.96
C GLN A 6 -48.75 43.38 -70.71
N ASP A 7 -48.04 43.43 -69.58
CA ASP A 7 -48.39 43.24 -68.17
C ASP A 7 -49.35 44.25 -67.52
N SER A 8 -49.96 43.83 -66.42
CA SER A 8 -50.53 44.72 -65.38
C SER A 8 -49.94 44.39 -63.98
N PRO A 9 -49.73 45.40 -63.11
CA PRO A 9 -48.92 45.26 -61.90
C PRO A 9 -49.75 44.81 -60.67
N SER A 10 -49.27 43.81 -59.94
CA SER A 10 -49.85 43.41 -58.64
C SER A 10 -49.15 44.10 -57.47
N HIS A 11 -49.91 44.92 -56.75
CA HIS A 11 -49.56 45.51 -55.46
C HIS A 11 -49.24 44.41 -54.42
N ARG A 12 -47.96 44.19 -54.09
CA ARG A 12 -47.55 43.41 -52.92
C ARG A 12 -47.50 44.31 -51.68
N SER A 13 -48.21 43.92 -50.62
CA SER A 13 -48.30 44.68 -49.37
C SER A 13 -46.93 44.81 -48.67
N PRO A 14 -46.64 45.95 -47.99
CA PRO A 14 -45.32 46.22 -47.40
C PRO A 14 -45.00 45.41 -46.12
N SER A 15 -45.96 44.66 -45.56
CA SER A 15 -45.80 44.04 -44.23
C SER A 15 -44.97 42.75 -44.26
N CYS A 16 -44.98 42.01 -45.37
CA CYS A 16 -44.28 40.72 -45.50
C CYS A 16 -42.76 40.89 -45.68
N LYS A 17 -42.32 41.94 -46.39
CA LYS A 17 -40.88 42.26 -46.56
C LYS A 17 -40.23 42.70 -45.25
N ARG A 18 -40.94 43.48 -44.43
CA ARG A 18 -40.45 43.93 -43.11
C ARG A 18 -40.33 42.75 -42.12
N CYS A 19 -41.26 41.81 -42.15
CA CYS A 19 -41.19 40.61 -41.32
C CYS A 19 -40.01 39.70 -41.72
N PHE A 20 -39.78 39.52 -43.02
CA PHE A 20 -38.66 38.71 -43.52
C PHE A 20 -37.30 39.34 -43.20
N LEU A 21 -37.16 40.67 -43.37
CA LEU A 21 -35.95 41.41 -42.99
C LEU A 21 -35.70 41.37 -41.48
N PHE A 22 -36.76 41.42 -40.66
CA PHE A 22 -36.65 41.31 -39.21
C PHE A 22 -36.21 39.89 -38.78
N CYS A 23 -36.76 38.84 -39.38
CA CYS A 23 -36.31 37.46 -39.14
C CYS A 23 -34.86 37.23 -39.60
N ALA A 24 -34.48 37.75 -40.77
CA ALA A 24 -33.11 37.67 -41.25
C ALA A 24 -32.11 38.40 -40.34
N LEU A 25 -32.49 39.59 -39.84
CA LEU A 25 -31.70 40.34 -38.87
C LEU A 25 -31.54 39.58 -37.56
N ILE A 26 -32.60 38.96 -37.04
CA ILE A 26 -32.54 38.11 -35.84
C ILE A 26 -31.58 36.93 -36.05
N ILE A 27 -31.66 36.25 -37.20
CA ILE A 27 -30.75 35.13 -37.50
C ILE A 27 -29.30 35.61 -37.56
N ILE A 28 -29.03 36.73 -38.23
CA ILE A 28 -27.68 37.30 -38.30
C ILE A 28 -27.16 37.68 -36.90
N VAL A 29 -27.99 38.33 -36.09
CA VAL A 29 -27.64 38.67 -34.70
C VAL A 29 -27.35 37.41 -33.89
N LEU A 30 -28.17 36.36 -34.00
CA LEU A 30 -27.96 35.09 -33.32
C LEU A 30 -26.66 34.39 -33.78
N LEU A 31 -26.34 34.45 -35.07
CA LEU A 31 -25.10 33.89 -35.60
C LEU A 31 -23.87 34.67 -35.13
N VAL A 32 -23.94 36.01 -35.09
CA VAL A 32 -22.84 36.85 -34.60
C VAL A 32 -22.63 36.66 -33.10
N VAL A 33 -23.71 36.67 -32.30
CA VAL A 33 -23.65 36.44 -30.85
C VAL A 33 -23.17 35.01 -30.55
N GLY A 34 -23.68 34.01 -31.27
CA GLY A 34 -23.25 32.62 -31.15
C GLY A 34 -21.77 32.43 -31.54
N GLY A 35 -21.34 33.09 -32.61
CA GLY A 35 -19.94 33.09 -33.06
C GLY A 35 -19.01 33.77 -32.05
N ALA A 36 -19.41 34.89 -31.48
CA ALA A 36 -18.65 35.58 -30.43
C ALA A 36 -18.56 34.74 -29.15
N PHE A 37 -19.64 34.06 -28.75
CA PHE A 37 -19.65 33.14 -27.62
C PHE A 37 -18.75 31.93 -27.87
N LEU A 38 -18.80 31.33 -29.06
CA LEU A 38 -17.94 30.21 -29.45
C LEU A 38 -16.46 30.62 -29.50
N TYR A 39 -16.16 31.79 -30.07
CA TYR A 39 -14.81 32.35 -30.07
C TYR A 39 -14.30 32.54 -28.65
N HIS A 40 -15.10 33.19 -27.78
CA HIS A 40 -14.78 33.38 -26.37
C HIS A 40 -14.52 32.04 -25.67
N TYR A 41 -15.43 31.06 -25.84
CA TYR A 41 -15.29 29.71 -25.29
C TYR A 41 -13.97 29.05 -25.69
N ILE A 42 -13.59 29.13 -26.96
CA ILE A 42 -12.34 28.55 -27.46
C ILE A 42 -11.12 29.26 -26.85
N VAL A 43 -11.07 30.60 -26.89
CA VAL A 43 -9.90 31.36 -26.42
C VAL A 43 -9.73 31.34 -24.90
N THR A 44 -10.82 31.18 -24.12
CA THR A 44 -10.75 31.02 -22.67
C THR A 44 -10.47 29.59 -22.22
N GLY A 45 -10.22 28.67 -23.16
CA GLY A 45 -9.76 27.32 -22.85
C GLY A 45 -10.82 26.22 -22.92
N GLY A 46 -12.00 26.47 -23.51
CA GLY A 46 -13.09 25.50 -23.67
C GLY A 46 -12.75 24.25 -24.50
N LEU A 47 -11.55 24.19 -25.10
CA LEU A 47 -11.00 23.00 -25.76
C LEU A 47 -9.92 22.28 -24.91
N ARG A 48 -9.68 22.70 -23.66
CA ARG A 48 -8.69 22.09 -22.77
C ARG A 48 -9.27 20.85 -22.12
N ALA A 49 -8.57 19.72 -22.24
CA ALA A 49 -9.01 18.46 -21.63
C ALA A 49 -9.10 18.50 -20.09
N ARG A 50 -8.36 19.40 -19.44
CA ARG A 50 -8.38 19.57 -17.97
C ARG A 50 -9.50 20.49 -17.47
N GLN A 51 -10.26 21.13 -18.36
CA GLN A 51 -11.37 21.98 -17.94
C GLN A 51 -12.50 21.11 -17.39
N LYS A 52 -13.10 21.49 -16.25
CA LYS A 52 -14.28 20.78 -15.75
C LYS A 52 -15.50 21.17 -16.59
N PRO A 53 -16.29 20.21 -17.09
CA PRO A 53 -17.48 20.50 -17.88
C PRO A 53 -18.48 21.33 -17.07
N SER A 54 -19.17 22.26 -17.72
CA SER A 54 -20.24 23.01 -17.06
C SER A 54 -21.42 22.08 -16.71
N ALA A 55 -22.26 22.48 -15.74
CA ALA A 55 -23.44 21.68 -15.38
C ALA A 55 -24.39 21.46 -16.57
N LEU A 56 -24.52 22.46 -17.46
CA LEU A 56 -25.34 22.35 -18.67
C LEU A 56 -24.73 21.34 -19.66
N GLU A 57 -23.44 21.48 -19.93
CA GLU A 57 -22.70 20.57 -20.81
C GLU A 57 -22.75 19.12 -20.32
N ALA A 58 -22.50 18.89 -19.03
CA ALA A 58 -22.57 17.57 -18.43
C ALA A 58 -23.97 16.94 -18.54
N ARG A 59 -25.04 17.74 -18.37
CA ARG A 59 -26.44 17.26 -18.54
C ARG A 59 -26.75 16.91 -19.99
N VAL A 60 -26.37 17.75 -20.94
CA VAL A 60 -26.59 17.51 -22.38
C VAL A 60 -25.83 16.25 -22.80
N ALA A 61 -24.54 16.16 -22.48
CA ALA A 61 -23.71 15.01 -22.81
C ALA A 61 -24.25 13.71 -22.20
N ALA A 62 -24.60 13.72 -20.89
CA ALA A 62 -25.18 12.54 -20.24
C ALA A 62 -26.52 12.11 -20.86
N SER A 63 -27.35 13.06 -21.28
CA SER A 63 -28.63 12.77 -21.93
C SER A 63 -28.44 12.14 -23.31
N LEU A 64 -27.51 12.67 -24.12
CA LEU A 64 -27.16 12.14 -25.43
C LEU A 64 -26.57 10.72 -25.32
N VAL A 65 -25.66 10.51 -24.37
CA VAL A 65 -25.09 9.18 -24.10
C VAL A 65 -26.17 8.19 -23.64
N ASN A 66 -27.09 8.60 -22.77
CA ASN A 66 -28.19 7.72 -22.34
C ASN A 66 -29.19 7.40 -23.46
N PHE A 67 -29.41 8.35 -24.37
CA PHE A 67 -30.26 8.17 -25.54
C PHE A 67 -29.62 7.23 -26.57
N SER A 68 -28.28 7.20 -26.66
CA SER A 68 -27.59 6.33 -27.62
C SER A 68 -27.58 4.85 -27.24
N ILE A 69 -27.92 4.49 -25.99
CA ILE A 69 -27.93 3.09 -25.55
C ILE A 69 -29.22 2.40 -26.01
N PRO A 70 -29.15 1.34 -26.83
CA PRO A 70 -30.32 0.62 -27.29
C PRO A 70 -31.11 -0.03 -26.14
N THR A 71 -32.43 -0.12 -26.28
CA THR A 71 -33.34 -0.62 -25.24
C THR A 71 -33.06 -2.07 -24.87
N GLU A 72 -32.63 -2.88 -25.83
CA GLU A 72 -32.26 -4.28 -25.61
C GLU A 72 -31.10 -4.41 -24.62
N PHE A 73 -30.10 -3.52 -24.67
CA PHE A 73 -28.99 -3.53 -23.71
C PHE A 73 -29.46 -3.08 -22.34
N LYS A 74 -30.32 -2.06 -22.23
CA LYS A 74 -30.86 -1.61 -20.93
C LYS A 74 -31.61 -2.72 -20.16
N ALA A 75 -32.19 -3.67 -20.89
CA ALA A 75 -32.94 -4.79 -20.30
C ALA A 75 -32.06 -6.01 -19.94
N MET A 76 -30.80 -6.07 -20.39
CA MET A 76 -29.93 -7.21 -20.10
C MET A 76 -29.53 -7.23 -18.63
N LYS A 77 -29.53 -8.44 -18.05
CA LYS A 77 -29.00 -8.73 -16.72
C LYS A 77 -27.73 -9.55 -16.85
N ASN A 78 -26.81 -9.36 -15.92
CA ASN A 78 -25.62 -10.19 -15.85
C ASN A 78 -26.03 -11.65 -15.54
N PRO A 79 -25.70 -12.63 -16.40
CA PRO A 79 -26.05 -14.03 -16.15
C PRO A 79 -25.09 -14.74 -15.19
N LEU A 80 -24.00 -14.08 -14.78
CA LEU A 80 -22.95 -14.67 -13.94
C LEU A 80 -23.21 -14.47 -12.45
N ASP A 81 -22.57 -15.30 -11.65
CA ASP A 81 -22.60 -15.16 -10.19
C ASP A 81 -21.77 -13.94 -9.75
N ALA A 82 -22.45 -12.98 -9.13
CA ALA A 82 -21.83 -11.75 -8.60
C ALA A 82 -21.42 -11.89 -7.13
N THR A 83 -21.41 -13.10 -6.57
CA THR A 83 -20.95 -13.36 -5.20
C THR A 83 -19.56 -12.78 -4.98
N PRO A 84 -19.35 -11.96 -3.93
CA PRO A 84 -18.04 -11.42 -3.61
C PRO A 84 -17.00 -12.54 -3.50
N ASN A 85 -15.86 -12.40 -4.21
CA ASN A 85 -14.79 -13.41 -4.32
C ASN A 85 -15.16 -14.71 -5.06
N GLY A 86 -16.30 -14.77 -5.76
CA GLY A 86 -16.60 -15.85 -6.71
C GLY A 86 -15.66 -15.85 -7.91
N GLY A 87 -15.58 -16.99 -8.61
CA GLY A 87 -14.65 -17.17 -9.74
C GLY A 87 -14.82 -16.13 -10.86
N ASP A 88 -16.06 -15.76 -11.19
CA ASP A 88 -16.35 -14.74 -12.20
C ASP A 88 -15.97 -13.32 -11.77
N VAL A 89 -16.16 -12.99 -10.49
CA VAL A 89 -15.72 -11.70 -9.92
C VAL A 89 -14.19 -11.62 -9.88
N ALA A 90 -13.50 -12.72 -9.58
CA ALA A 90 -12.05 -12.79 -9.61
C ALA A 90 -11.50 -12.61 -11.04
N ALA A 91 -12.08 -13.29 -12.03
CA ALA A 91 -11.72 -13.10 -13.45
C ALA A 91 -12.00 -11.65 -13.92
N GLY A 92 -13.12 -11.06 -13.47
CA GLY A 92 -13.46 -9.67 -13.72
C GLY A 92 -12.44 -8.69 -13.14
N ARG A 93 -11.91 -8.96 -11.94
CA ARG A 93 -10.86 -8.16 -11.31
C ARG A 93 -9.59 -8.10 -12.16
N GLU A 94 -9.13 -9.24 -12.67
CA GLU A 94 -7.93 -9.31 -13.50
C GLU A 94 -8.10 -8.52 -14.79
N LEU A 95 -9.28 -8.64 -15.43
CA LEU A 95 -9.63 -7.85 -16.61
C LEU A 95 -9.68 -6.35 -16.29
N TYR A 96 -10.21 -5.96 -15.14
CA TYR A 96 -10.30 -4.56 -14.74
C TYR A 96 -8.93 -3.94 -14.48
N GLN A 97 -8.05 -4.65 -13.76
CA GLN A 97 -6.68 -4.21 -13.51
C GLN A 97 -5.89 -4.01 -14.81
N LYS A 98 -6.09 -4.91 -15.78
CA LYS A 98 -5.40 -4.84 -17.08
C LYS A 98 -5.89 -3.70 -17.97
N ASN A 99 -7.19 -3.41 -17.96
CA ASN A 99 -7.82 -2.58 -19.00
C ASN A 99 -8.41 -1.27 -18.46
N CYS A 100 -8.85 -1.22 -17.21
CA CYS A 100 -9.67 -0.12 -16.68
C CYS A 100 -8.97 0.69 -15.57
N ASP A 101 -8.11 0.05 -14.77
CA ASP A 101 -7.48 0.64 -13.57
C ASP A 101 -6.67 1.90 -13.87
N ALA A 102 -5.92 1.95 -14.98
CA ALA A 102 -5.13 3.12 -15.34
C ALA A 102 -5.94 4.42 -15.35
N CYS A 103 -7.20 4.38 -15.80
CA CYS A 103 -8.10 5.54 -15.82
C CYS A 103 -9.06 5.57 -14.64
N HIS A 104 -9.64 4.44 -14.25
CA HIS A 104 -10.69 4.37 -13.23
C HIS A 104 -10.19 4.15 -11.80
N GLY A 105 -8.93 3.75 -11.63
CA GLY A 105 -8.33 3.43 -10.34
C GLY A 105 -8.83 2.12 -9.75
N PHE A 106 -8.06 1.54 -8.82
CA PHE A 106 -8.43 0.32 -8.10
C PHE A 106 -9.71 0.51 -7.26
N ASP A 107 -9.99 1.74 -6.84
CA ASP A 107 -11.16 2.15 -6.06
C ASP A 107 -12.38 2.52 -6.94
N GLY A 108 -12.21 2.56 -8.26
CA GLY A 108 -13.24 2.93 -9.22
C GLY A 108 -13.51 4.43 -9.34
N THR A 109 -12.86 5.30 -8.56
CA THR A 109 -13.22 6.71 -8.47
C THR A 109 -12.81 7.56 -9.67
N GLY A 110 -11.88 7.06 -10.50
CA GLY A 110 -11.29 7.82 -11.60
C GLY A 110 -10.18 8.79 -11.19
N ASN A 111 -9.81 8.85 -9.90
CA ASN A 111 -8.79 9.75 -9.38
C ASN A 111 -7.36 9.23 -9.59
N THR A 112 -7.00 8.91 -10.83
CA THR A 112 -5.63 8.49 -11.20
C THR A 112 -4.89 9.62 -11.92
N HIS A 113 -3.57 9.47 -12.10
CA HIS A 113 -2.79 10.42 -12.90
C HIS A 113 -3.34 10.52 -14.34
N ALA A 114 -3.65 9.39 -14.97
CA ALA A 114 -4.22 9.36 -16.31
C ALA A 114 -5.68 9.86 -16.32
N GLY A 115 -6.52 9.38 -15.39
CA GLY A 115 -7.93 9.77 -15.29
C GLY A 115 -8.13 11.28 -15.12
N ASN A 116 -7.37 11.90 -14.21
CA ASN A 116 -7.39 13.36 -14.00
C ASN A 116 -6.93 14.18 -15.22
N GLY A 117 -6.28 13.55 -16.19
CA GLY A 117 -5.83 14.17 -17.44
C GLY A 117 -6.82 14.08 -18.60
N THR A 118 -7.95 13.36 -18.45
CA THR A 118 -8.90 13.08 -19.54
C THR A 118 -10.12 14.01 -19.54
N TYR A 119 -10.73 14.16 -20.73
CA TYR A 119 -11.99 14.88 -20.91
C TYR A 119 -13.05 14.02 -21.60
N PRO A 120 -14.27 13.93 -21.02
CA PRO A 120 -14.56 14.23 -19.62
C PRO A 120 -13.71 13.33 -18.69
N PRO A 121 -13.60 13.66 -17.39
CA PRO A 121 -13.01 12.76 -16.41
C PRO A 121 -13.71 11.39 -16.41
N PRO A 122 -13.01 10.30 -16.04
CA PRO A 122 -13.59 8.97 -16.02
C PRO A 122 -14.81 8.93 -15.11
N PHE A 123 -15.81 8.14 -15.52
CA PHE A 123 -16.98 7.92 -14.69
C PHE A 123 -16.58 7.18 -13.39
N ASP A 124 -17.11 7.64 -12.26
CA ASP A 124 -16.94 6.99 -10.96
C ASP A 124 -17.71 5.66 -10.94
N LEU A 125 -16.95 4.57 -10.96
CA LEU A 125 -17.40 3.18 -10.97
C LEU A 125 -17.58 2.60 -9.56
N SER A 126 -17.49 3.41 -8.50
CA SER A 126 -17.81 2.94 -7.14
C SER A 126 -19.26 2.47 -7.05
N HIS A 127 -19.52 1.45 -6.22
CA HIS A 127 -20.87 0.91 -6.01
C HIS A 127 -21.90 2.00 -5.70
N ALA A 128 -21.54 2.96 -4.84
CA ALA A 128 -22.41 4.07 -4.47
C ALA A 128 -22.73 5.00 -5.66
N ALA A 129 -21.74 5.31 -6.52
CA ALA A 129 -21.94 6.16 -7.68
C ALA A 129 -22.81 5.48 -8.75
N ILE A 130 -22.58 4.19 -9.00
CA ILE A 130 -23.38 3.37 -9.92
C ILE A 130 -24.83 3.26 -9.42
N ALA A 131 -25.02 2.99 -8.13
CA ALA A 131 -26.35 2.90 -7.52
C ALA A 131 -27.10 4.24 -7.57
N ARG A 132 -26.45 5.36 -7.23
CA ARG A 132 -27.04 6.71 -7.30
C ARG A 132 -27.55 7.07 -8.70
N ARG A 133 -26.89 6.57 -9.74
CA ARG A 133 -27.24 6.82 -11.15
C ARG A 133 -28.17 5.78 -11.75
N ASN A 134 -28.62 4.81 -10.95
CA ASN A 134 -29.48 3.69 -11.36
C ASN A 134 -28.98 2.99 -12.63
N ARG A 135 -27.67 2.78 -12.74
CA ARG A 135 -27.08 2.10 -13.90
C ARG A 135 -27.39 0.62 -13.87
N THR A 136 -27.88 0.09 -14.99
CA THR A 136 -28.18 -1.33 -15.22
C THR A 136 -26.91 -2.10 -15.65
N ASP A 137 -26.93 -3.42 -15.48
CA ASP A 137 -25.79 -4.27 -15.88
C ASP A 137 -25.53 -4.20 -17.37
N GLY A 138 -26.59 -4.22 -18.18
CA GLY A 138 -26.47 -4.12 -19.62
C GLY A 138 -26.02 -2.75 -20.13
N GLU A 139 -26.27 -1.65 -19.40
CA GLU A 139 -25.62 -0.37 -19.70
C GLU A 139 -24.11 -0.42 -19.46
N LEU A 140 -23.66 -1.00 -18.33
CA LEU A 140 -22.23 -1.17 -18.06
C LEU A 140 -21.57 -2.07 -19.12
N PHE A 141 -22.23 -3.16 -19.50
CA PHE A 141 -21.81 -4.03 -20.59
C PHE A 141 -21.67 -3.26 -21.90
N TYR A 142 -22.66 -2.44 -22.25
CA TYR A 142 -22.66 -1.64 -23.47
C TYR A 142 -21.49 -0.66 -23.50
N PHE A 143 -21.21 0.03 -22.40
CA PHE A 143 -20.09 0.97 -22.31
C PHE A 143 -18.73 0.28 -22.39
N ILE A 144 -18.55 -0.86 -21.72
CA ILE A 144 -17.30 -1.63 -21.80
C ILE A 144 -17.08 -2.11 -23.23
N ARG A 145 -18.12 -2.62 -23.89
CA ARG A 145 -18.01 -3.12 -25.26
C ARG A 145 -17.65 -2.03 -26.27
N ASN A 146 -18.34 -0.89 -26.19
CA ASN A 146 -18.34 0.09 -27.28
C ASN A 146 -17.51 1.35 -26.98
N GLY A 147 -17.15 1.57 -25.72
CA GLY A 147 -16.55 2.81 -25.26
C GLY A 147 -17.52 3.99 -25.37
N VAL A 148 -17.00 5.20 -25.26
CA VAL A 148 -17.79 6.43 -25.47
C VAL A 148 -17.04 7.33 -26.45
N ARG A 149 -17.63 7.52 -27.63
CA ARG A 149 -17.04 8.35 -28.69
C ARG A 149 -16.81 9.78 -28.20
N ASN A 150 -15.68 10.38 -28.62
CA ASN A 150 -15.21 11.71 -28.20
C ASN A 150 -14.84 11.80 -26.71
N THR A 151 -14.46 10.68 -26.10
CA THR A 151 -13.91 10.61 -24.75
C THR A 151 -12.66 9.72 -24.73
N ALA A 152 -11.97 9.65 -23.60
CA ALA A 152 -10.87 8.72 -23.39
C ALA A 152 -11.31 7.27 -23.13
N MET A 153 -12.62 6.97 -23.04
CA MET A 153 -13.12 5.63 -22.77
C MET A 153 -13.10 4.75 -24.03
N PRO A 154 -12.18 3.78 -24.16
CA PRO A 154 -12.10 2.93 -25.33
C PRO A 154 -13.21 1.87 -25.33
N GLY A 155 -13.51 1.35 -26.52
CA GLY A 155 -14.33 0.13 -26.68
C GLY A 155 -13.45 -1.11 -26.67
N TRP A 156 -13.84 -2.10 -25.87
CA TRP A 156 -13.06 -3.33 -25.71
C TRP A 156 -13.58 -4.46 -26.59
N GLN A 157 -12.70 -4.99 -27.44
CA GLN A 157 -12.96 -6.19 -28.25
C GLN A 157 -12.67 -7.44 -27.42
N MET A 158 -13.65 -7.90 -26.64
CA MET A 158 -13.53 -9.09 -25.80
C MET A 158 -14.83 -9.93 -25.82
N PRO A 159 -14.75 -11.25 -25.55
CA PRO A 159 -15.93 -12.12 -25.46
C PRO A 159 -16.95 -11.62 -24.43
N ASN A 160 -18.24 -11.84 -24.71
CA ASN A 160 -19.32 -11.41 -23.82
C ASN A 160 -19.15 -11.88 -22.36
N LEU A 161 -18.61 -13.09 -22.17
CA LEU A 161 -18.31 -13.63 -20.84
C LEU A 161 -17.37 -12.70 -20.05
N GLN A 162 -16.29 -12.23 -20.68
CA GLN A 162 -15.31 -11.36 -20.03
C GLN A 162 -15.90 -9.99 -19.68
N ILE A 163 -16.77 -9.45 -20.54
CA ILE A 163 -17.49 -8.22 -20.25
C ILE A 163 -18.44 -8.41 -19.07
N TRP A 164 -19.15 -9.54 -19.00
CA TRP A 164 -20.01 -9.85 -17.86
C TRP A 164 -19.24 -10.06 -16.56
N GLN A 165 -18.04 -10.64 -16.62
CA GLN A 165 -17.13 -10.74 -15.48
C GLN A 165 -16.66 -9.36 -15.01
N LEU A 166 -16.31 -8.46 -15.93
CA LEU A 166 -16.02 -7.04 -15.60
C LEU A 166 -17.21 -6.36 -14.93
N VAL A 167 -18.43 -6.55 -15.43
CA VAL A 167 -19.65 -5.99 -14.80
C VAL A 167 -19.86 -6.56 -13.40
N ALA A 168 -19.67 -7.88 -13.20
CA ALA A 168 -19.76 -8.52 -11.90
C ALA A 168 -18.74 -7.94 -10.91
N TYR A 169 -17.50 -7.70 -11.36
CA TYR A 169 -16.47 -7.06 -10.55
C TYR A 169 -16.78 -5.59 -10.23
N ILE A 170 -17.18 -4.79 -11.22
CA ILE A 170 -17.53 -3.37 -11.04
C ILE A 170 -18.67 -3.20 -10.02
N ARG A 171 -19.66 -4.10 -10.00
CA ARG A 171 -20.72 -4.09 -8.99
C ARG A 171 -20.22 -4.33 -7.56
N ASN A 172 -19.06 -4.97 -7.42
CA ASN A 172 -18.39 -5.26 -6.17
C ASN A 172 -17.26 -4.24 -5.84
N LEU A 173 -17.08 -3.18 -6.63
CA LEU A 173 -16.14 -2.10 -6.31
C LEU A 173 -16.71 -1.15 -5.24
N PRO A 174 -15.95 -0.74 -4.22
CA PRO A 174 -14.55 -1.07 -3.99
C PRO A 174 -14.38 -2.30 -3.08
N LEU A 175 -13.50 -3.24 -3.44
CA LEU A 175 -13.05 -4.30 -2.51
C LEU A 175 -12.04 -3.77 -1.46
N THR A 176 -11.69 -2.49 -1.54
CA THR A 176 -11.04 -1.71 -0.48
C THR A 176 -11.63 -0.31 -0.54
N ALA A 177 -12.63 -0.01 0.28
CA ALA A 177 -13.10 1.38 0.40
C ALA A 177 -12.09 2.18 1.25
N PRO A 178 -11.25 3.08 0.70
CA PRO A 178 -11.04 4.32 1.40
C PRO A 178 -12.36 5.09 1.36
N ALA A 179 -12.73 5.66 2.50
CA ALA A 179 -13.79 6.64 2.57
C ALA A 179 -13.47 7.82 1.63
N PRO A 180 -14.46 8.65 1.25
CA PRO A 180 -14.29 9.69 0.24
C PRO A 180 -13.10 10.61 0.54
N ARG A 181 -12.14 10.70 -0.40
CA ARG A 181 -11.23 11.84 -0.48
C ARG A 181 -12.05 13.08 -0.85
N GLU A 182 -12.49 13.82 0.15
CA GLU A 182 -12.81 15.22 -0.05
C GLU A 182 -11.50 15.99 -0.22
N GLN A 183 -11.21 16.40 -1.46
CA GLN A 183 -10.33 17.54 -1.70
C GLN A 183 -11.01 18.80 -1.18
N THR A 184 -10.85 19.06 0.11
CA THR A 184 -10.63 20.43 0.58
C THR A 184 -9.20 20.51 1.08
N VAL A 185 -8.34 21.16 0.28
CA VAL A 185 -7.25 21.94 0.86
C VAL A 185 -7.94 23.09 1.59
N ASN A 186 -8.35 22.80 2.81
CA ASN A 186 -8.50 23.71 3.93
C ASN A 186 -8.06 22.86 5.13
N PRO A 187 -7.25 23.39 6.06
CA PRO A 187 -6.81 22.62 7.21
C PRO A 187 -8.07 22.09 7.89
N ALA A 188 -8.27 20.77 7.87
CA ALA A 188 -9.31 20.17 8.67
C ALA A 188 -9.03 20.61 10.10
N THR A 189 -9.94 21.40 10.63
CA THR A 189 -10.14 21.50 12.07
C THR A 189 -10.10 20.08 12.60
N PRO A 190 -9.26 19.77 13.62
CA PRO A 190 -9.14 18.42 14.13
C PRO A 190 -10.55 17.92 14.52
N ALA A 191 -10.98 16.80 13.93
CA ALA A 191 -12.05 16.01 14.53
C ALA A 191 -11.58 15.65 15.95
N PRO A 192 -12.47 15.73 16.96
CA PRO A 192 -12.07 15.94 18.33
C PRO A 192 -11.24 14.78 18.87
N SER A 193 -9.94 15.01 19.03
CA SER A 193 -9.23 14.55 20.21
C SER A 193 -8.23 15.61 20.67
N GLU A 194 -8.76 16.74 21.16
CA GLU A 194 -8.01 17.49 22.18
C GLU A 194 -8.65 17.39 23.57
N ALA A 195 -9.76 16.64 23.74
CA ALA A 195 -10.25 16.26 25.07
C ALA A 195 -11.19 15.03 25.01
N GLY A 196 -10.68 13.82 25.32
CA GLY A 196 -11.55 12.72 25.79
C GLY A 196 -11.26 11.29 25.32
N ALA A 197 -10.72 11.09 24.11
CA ALA A 197 -10.40 9.74 23.61
C ALA A 197 -9.14 9.20 24.30
N HIS A 198 -9.24 8.00 24.86
CA HIS A 198 -8.18 7.27 25.53
C HIS A 198 -8.08 5.82 25.02
N TYR A 199 -6.95 5.19 25.34
CA TYR A 199 -6.64 3.80 25.01
C TYR A 199 -7.36 2.85 25.98
N VAL A 200 -8.02 1.83 25.45
CA VAL A 200 -8.81 0.86 26.23
C VAL A 200 -8.18 -0.53 26.28
N GLY A 201 -7.10 -0.76 25.53
CA GLY A 201 -6.40 -2.03 25.43
C GLY A 201 -7.11 -3.05 24.53
N SER A 202 -6.34 -3.99 23.99
CA SER A 202 -6.83 -4.95 23.00
C SER A 202 -7.92 -5.88 23.54
N ALA A 203 -7.95 -6.14 24.85
CA ALA A 203 -8.98 -6.95 25.50
C ALA A 203 -10.41 -6.37 25.33
N ALA A 204 -10.54 -5.04 25.23
CA ALA A 204 -11.84 -4.41 24.99
C ALA A 204 -12.41 -4.73 23.59
N CYS A 205 -11.55 -5.10 22.64
CA CYS A 205 -11.92 -5.42 21.26
C CYS A 205 -12.45 -6.86 21.11
N GLU A 206 -12.06 -7.78 22.00
CA GLU A 206 -12.31 -9.23 21.89
C GLU A 206 -13.79 -9.56 21.71
N LYS A 207 -14.67 -8.96 22.52
CA LYS A 207 -16.11 -9.29 22.51
C LYS A 207 -16.80 -9.06 21.16
N CYS A 208 -16.36 -8.05 20.41
CA CYS A 208 -16.96 -7.71 19.11
C CYS A 208 -16.13 -8.24 17.93
N HIS A 209 -14.85 -8.52 18.13
CA HIS A 209 -13.89 -8.93 17.10
C HIS A 209 -13.17 -10.22 17.48
N GLU A 210 -13.90 -11.22 17.98
CA GLU A 210 -13.36 -12.46 18.56
C GLU A 210 -12.41 -13.20 17.60
N ASP A 211 -12.80 -13.34 16.32
CA ASP A 211 -11.98 -14.00 15.30
C ASP A 211 -10.65 -13.29 15.07
N ILE A 212 -10.69 -11.96 14.97
CA ILE A 212 -9.49 -11.12 14.77
C ILE A 212 -8.60 -11.19 16.01
N TYR A 213 -9.19 -11.01 17.18
CA TYR A 213 -8.48 -11.03 18.46
C TYR A 213 -7.80 -12.39 18.69
N THR A 214 -8.51 -13.48 18.43
CA THR A 214 -8.00 -14.86 18.60
C THR A 214 -6.82 -15.15 17.68
N ARG A 215 -6.86 -14.68 16.43
CA ARG A 215 -5.72 -14.82 15.50
C ARG A 215 -4.57 -13.90 15.92
N TRP A 216 -4.86 -12.64 16.29
CA TRP A 216 -3.84 -11.65 16.62
C TRP A 216 -3.04 -12.07 17.85
N LYS A 217 -3.72 -12.62 18.87
CA LYS A 217 -3.12 -13.11 20.12
C LYS A 217 -2.08 -14.21 19.92
N LYS A 218 -2.07 -14.89 18.76
CA LYS A 218 -1.07 -15.90 18.39
C LYS A 218 0.12 -15.33 17.63
N THR A 219 0.06 -14.07 17.21
CA THR A 219 1.12 -13.44 16.43
C THR A 219 2.32 -13.07 17.30
N PRO A 220 3.53 -12.97 16.71
CA PRO A 220 4.67 -12.39 17.41
C PRO A 220 4.44 -10.94 17.87
N MET A 221 3.59 -10.16 17.18
CA MET A 221 3.25 -8.78 17.57
C MET A 221 2.56 -8.71 18.93
N ALA A 222 1.63 -9.63 19.21
CA ALA A 222 0.96 -9.76 20.51
C ALA A 222 1.82 -10.40 21.60
N ASN A 223 3.01 -10.93 21.24
CA ASN A 223 3.84 -11.74 22.13
C ASN A 223 5.33 -11.37 22.06
N VAL A 224 5.66 -10.15 21.62
CA VAL A 224 7.04 -9.71 21.45
C VAL A 224 7.71 -9.45 22.81
N VAL A 225 6.94 -9.02 23.81
CA VAL A 225 7.32 -8.82 25.21
C VAL A 225 6.48 -9.75 26.08
N ARG A 226 7.14 -10.65 26.82
CA ARG A 226 6.48 -11.64 27.67
C ARG A 226 7.02 -11.61 29.09
N ASN A 227 6.13 -11.58 30.08
CA ASN A 227 6.49 -11.77 31.49
C ASN A 227 6.66 -13.27 31.76
N PRO A 228 7.88 -13.77 32.05
CA PRO A 228 8.11 -15.20 32.27
C PRO A 228 7.46 -15.74 33.55
N LYS A 229 7.06 -14.88 34.49
CA LYS A 229 6.33 -15.30 35.70
C LYS A 229 4.89 -15.70 35.38
N GLU A 230 4.29 -15.07 34.37
CA GLU A 230 2.95 -15.40 33.85
C GLU A 230 3.03 -16.42 32.71
N HIS A 231 4.12 -16.41 31.96
CA HIS A 231 4.36 -17.23 30.78
C HIS A 231 5.73 -17.91 30.85
N PRO A 232 5.90 -18.96 31.68
CA PRO A 232 7.18 -19.65 31.83
C PRO A 232 7.73 -20.21 30.52
N ASP A 233 6.85 -20.54 29.57
CA ASP A 233 7.16 -20.99 28.21
C ASP A 233 7.86 -19.92 27.35
N ALA A 234 7.84 -18.65 27.77
CA ALA A 234 8.49 -17.57 27.05
C ALA A 234 10.02 -17.68 27.06
N ILE A 235 10.63 -18.38 28.02
CA ILE A 235 12.07 -18.64 28.04
C ILE A 235 12.34 -19.95 27.28
N ILE A 236 12.92 -19.84 26.09
CA ILE A 236 13.21 -21.00 25.22
C ILE A 236 14.39 -21.84 25.76
N PRO A 237 15.54 -21.26 26.15
CA PRO A 237 16.68 -22.05 26.61
C PRO A 237 16.56 -22.49 28.06
N ASP A 238 17.31 -23.53 28.42
CA ASP A 238 17.57 -23.85 29.82
C ASP A 238 18.59 -22.87 30.41
N LEU A 239 18.15 -22.05 31.37
CA LEU A 239 18.99 -21.11 32.11
C LEU A 239 19.89 -21.81 33.15
N LYS A 240 19.64 -23.08 33.47
CA LYS A 240 20.44 -23.87 34.42
C LYS A 240 21.58 -24.64 33.75
N SER A 241 21.85 -24.39 32.48
CA SER A 241 22.87 -25.09 31.69
C SER A 241 24.30 -24.95 32.22
N GLY A 242 24.56 -24.00 33.11
CA GLY A 242 25.91 -23.69 33.62
C GLY A 242 26.77 -22.90 32.63
N ASP A 243 26.16 -22.33 31.58
CA ASP A 243 26.86 -21.49 30.61
C ASP A 243 27.43 -20.23 31.32
N PRO A 244 28.72 -19.91 31.14
CA PRO A 244 29.39 -18.81 31.85
C PRO A 244 28.83 -17.42 31.48
N LEU A 245 28.09 -17.29 30.38
CA LEU A 245 27.40 -16.04 30.03
C LEU A 245 26.15 -15.79 30.87
N ILE A 246 25.65 -16.81 31.58
CA ILE A 246 24.44 -16.73 32.39
C ILE A 246 24.80 -16.35 33.81
N THR A 247 24.79 -15.04 34.04
CA THR A 247 25.06 -14.43 35.35
C THR A 247 23.77 -13.99 36.06
N PHE A 248 22.63 -14.54 35.67
CA PHE A 248 21.30 -14.17 36.18
C PHE A 248 20.39 -15.39 36.24
N THR A 249 19.33 -15.29 37.03
CA THR A 249 18.31 -16.33 37.24
C THR A 249 16.99 -15.94 36.61
N VAL A 250 16.02 -16.86 36.58
CA VAL A 250 14.64 -16.58 36.12
C VAL A 250 14.01 -15.46 36.95
N ASP A 251 14.31 -15.38 38.25
CA ASP A 251 13.72 -14.39 39.16
C ASP A 251 14.18 -12.96 38.85
N ASP A 252 15.37 -12.81 38.24
CA ASP A 252 15.90 -11.53 37.78
C ASP A 252 15.20 -11.04 36.50
N ILE A 253 14.53 -11.91 35.76
CA ILE A 253 13.93 -11.59 34.46
C ILE A 253 12.51 -11.06 34.67
N ALA A 254 12.34 -9.77 34.42
CA ALA A 254 11.03 -9.13 34.37
C ALA A 254 10.36 -9.36 33.01
N PHE A 255 11.12 -9.28 31.91
CA PHE A 255 10.60 -9.51 30.56
C PHE A 255 11.58 -10.28 29.66
N VAL A 256 11.01 -11.04 28.74
CA VAL A 256 11.69 -11.65 27.60
C VAL A 256 11.22 -10.94 26.34
N TYR A 257 12.15 -10.44 25.52
CA TYR A 257 11.84 -9.87 24.21
C TYR A 257 12.25 -10.82 23.09
N GLY A 258 11.30 -11.12 22.20
CA GLY A 258 11.52 -11.90 21.00
C GLY A 258 11.43 -13.42 21.19
N SER A 259 11.08 -14.10 20.10
CA SER A 259 10.85 -15.56 20.07
C SER A 259 11.33 -16.26 18.80
N LYS A 260 11.61 -15.51 17.72
CA LYS A 260 11.89 -16.09 16.39
C LYS A 260 13.38 -16.28 16.08
N TRP A 261 14.16 -15.21 16.18
CA TRP A 261 15.60 -15.23 15.83
C TRP A 261 16.49 -15.19 17.06
N LYS A 262 16.06 -14.43 18.08
CA LYS A 262 16.81 -14.21 19.31
C LYS A 262 15.88 -13.85 20.45
N GLN A 263 16.33 -14.14 21.67
CA GLN A 263 15.70 -13.66 22.90
C GLN A 263 16.65 -12.79 23.70
N ARG A 264 16.13 -11.67 24.20
CA ARG A 264 16.82 -10.81 25.16
C ARG A 264 16.03 -10.78 26.45
N TYR A 265 16.74 -10.67 27.56
CA TYR A 265 16.19 -10.75 28.90
C TYR A 265 16.38 -9.42 29.60
N PHE A 266 15.37 -8.95 30.31
CA PHE A 266 15.36 -7.63 30.91
C PHE A 266 14.98 -7.72 32.36
N LYS A 267 15.72 -7.00 33.21
CA LYS A 267 15.37 -6.82 34.63
C LYS A 267 14.72 -5.46 34.83
N LYS A 268 13.82 -5.38 35.80
CA LYS A 268 13.23 -4.12 36.25
C LYS A 268 14.15 -3.46 37.29
N VAL A 269 14.42 -2.16 37.15
CA VAL A 269 15.13 -1.35 38.15
C VAL A 269 14.39 -0.03 38.31
N GLY A 270 13.78 0.18 39.49
CA GLY A 270 12.82 1.26 39.67
C GLY A 270 11.67 1.13 38.68
N ASP A 271 11.41 2.19 37.91
CA ASP A 271 10.33 2.26 36.93
C ASP A 271 10.77 1.95 35.50
N ASP A 272 12.00 1.47 35.29
CA ASP A 272 12.56 1.20 33.96
C ASP A 272 13.06 -0.24 33.85
N TYR A 273 13.35 -0.66 32.62
CA TYR A 273 13.87 -1.99 32.34
C TYR A 273 15.25 -1.91 31.70
N TYR A 274 16.10 -2.87 32.03
CA TYR A 274 17.49 -2.90 31.60
C TYR A 274 17.85 -4.29 31.11
N VAL A 275 18.58 -4.32 30.01
CA VAL A 275 18.94 -5.58 29.36
C VAL A 275 20.03 -6.32 30.14
N LEU A 276 19.85 -7.62 30.27
CA LEU A 276 20.83 -8.53 30.87
C LEU A 276 21.96 -8.85 29.86
N PRO A 277 23.17 -9.21 30.33
CA PRO A 277 24.38 -9.27 29.50
C PRO A 277 24.46 -10.45 28.52
N ALA A 278 23.41 -11.27 28.40
CA ALA A 278 23.35 -12.39 27.48
C ALA A 278 22.06 -12.37 26.66
N GLN A 279 22.15 -12.86 25.42
CA GLN A 279 21.01 -13.11 24.55
C GLN A 279 21.07 -14.55 24.04
N TRP A 280 19.91 -15.12 23.79
CA TRP A 280 19.80 -16.45 23.19
C TRP A 280 19.67 -16.34 21.69
N ASP A 281 20.51 -17.05 20.94
CA ASP A 281 20.35 -17.25 19.49
C ASP A 281 19.40 -18.44 19.26
N VAL A 282 18.17 -18.14 18.84
CA VAL A 282 17.14 -19.18 18.64
C VAL A 282 17.49 -20.07 17.45
N THR A 283 18.10 -19.49 16.42
CA THR A 283 18.45 -20.20 15.17
C THR A 283 19.53 -21.25 15.43
N HIS A 284 20.58 -20.87 16.16
CA HIS A 284 21.74 -21.73 16.42
C HIS A 284 21.67 -22.46 17.76
N LYS A 285 20.65 -22.17 18.58
CA LYS A 285 20.45 -22.73 19.92
C LYS A 285 21.68 -22.57 20.82
N GLN A 286 22.18 -21.34 20.91
CA GLN A 286 23.37 -21.03 21.72
C GLN A 286 23.26 -19.67 22.40
N TRP A 287 23.94 -19.53 23.54
CA TRP A 287 24.09 -18.25 24.22
C TRP A 287 25.12 -17.37 23.51
N LYS A 288 24.81 -16.09 23.40
CA LYS A 288 25.74 -15.07 22.89
C LYS A 288 25.83 -13.92 23.90
N PRO A 289 27.03 -13.36 24.10
CA PRO A 289 27.15 -12.14 24.90
C PRO A 289 26.32 -11.03 24.25
N TYR A 290 25.64 -10.23 25.07
CA TYR A 290 24.91 -9.07 24.60
C TYR A 290 25.43 -7.81 25.26
N PHE A 291 26.25 -7.08 24.51
CA PHE A 291 26.70 -5.75 24.85
C PHE A 291 26.71 -4.91 23.58
N VAL A 292 26.02 -3.78 23.61
CA VAL A 292 25.97 -2.89 22.45
C VAL A 292 27.27 -2.08 22.41
N LYS A 293 28.25 -2.57 21.63
CA LYS A 293 29.55 -1.89 21.42
C LYS A 293 29.57 -1.01 20.17
N LYS A 294 28.83 -1.39 19.13
CA LYS A 294 28.77 -0.70 17.84
C LYS A 294 27.34 -0.78 17.29
N ASP A 295 26.54 0.22 17.60
CA ASP A 295 25.17 0.43 17.10
C ASP A 295 25.01 1.92 16.83
N TRP A 296 24.07 2.34 15.98
CA TRP A 296 23.96 3.77 15.60
C TRP A 296 23.66 4.67 16.79
N TRP A 297 22.90 4.16 17.76
CA TRP A 297 22.56 4.89 18.99
C TRP A 297 23.59 4.71 20.11
N ALA A 298 24.62 3.86 19.92
CA ALA A 298 25.53 3.46 20.98
C ALA A 298 26.39 4.61 21.51
N GLU A 299 26.60 5.67 20.73
CA GLU A 299 27.33 6.87 21.17
C GLU A 299 26.52 7.74 22.14
N PHE A 300 25.19 7.63 22.12
CA PHE A 300 24.30 8.43 22.99
C PHE A 300 24.05 7.78 24.34
N TYR A 301 24.52 6.54 24.55
CA TYR A 301 24.33 5.80 25.79
C TYR A 301 25.60 5.08 26.25
N PRO A 302 25.94 5.12 27.56
CA PRO A 302 27.12 4.45 28.10
C PRO A 302 27.17 2.96 27.73
N PRO A 303 28.35 2.35 27.55
CA PRO A 303 28.50 0.94 27.15
C PRO A 303 27.91 -0.07 28.14
N ASP A 304 27.68 0.35 29.38
CA ASP A 304 27.03 -0.42 30.43
C ASP A 304 25.55 -0.64 30.12
N ASN A 305 25.12 -1.90 30.05
CA ASN A 305 23.73 -2.26 29.81
C ASN A 305 22.77 -1.74 30.89
N PHE A 306 23.24 -1.55 32.13
CA PHE A 306 22.42 -0.98 33.22
C PHE A 306 22.31 0.54 33.17
N GLN A 307 22.91 1.18 32.18
CA GLN A 307 22.75 2.61 31.88
C GLN A 307 21.97 2.82 30.56
N ARG A 308 21.36 1.74 30.04
CA ARG A 308 20.59 1.71 28.80
C ARG A 308 19.15 1.25 29.07
N PRO A 309 18.29 2.16 29.54
CA PRO A 309 16.89 1.86 29.79
C PRO A 309 16.14 1.54 28.48
N THR A 310 15.21 0.59 28.53
CA THR A 310 14.40 0.19 27.37
C THR A 310 13.46 1.29 26.88
N GLY A 311 12.99 2.17 27.78
CA GLY A 311 12.01 3.21 27.45
C GLY A 311 12.39 4.07 26.24
N ALA A 312 13.68 4.39 26.11
CA ALA A 312 14.16 5.26 25.05
C ALA A 312 14.54 4.53 23.75
N LEU A 313 14.79 3.23 23.81
CA LEU A 313 15.38 2.45 22.71
C LEU A 313 14.46 1.35 22.17
N CYS A 314 13.42 0.98 22.93
CA CYS A 314 12.63 -0.23 22.67
C CYS A 314 11.14 0.00 22.89
N ASP A 315 10.74 0.60 24.00
CA ASP A 315 9.37 0.44 24.50
C ASP A 315 8.32 1.14 23.64
N GLY A 316 8.66 2.25 22.99
CA GLY A 316 7.74 2.92 22.07
C GLY A 316 7.34 2.08 20.85
N CYS A 317 8.18 1.14 20.41
CA CYS A 317 7.85 0.20 19.33
C CYS A 317 7.23 -1.12 19.84
N HIS A 318 7.39 -1.44 21.13
CA HIS A 318 6.95 -2.70 21.74
C HIS A 318 5.77 -2.52 22.72
N SER A 319 5.06 -1.40 22.62
CA SER A 319 3.89 -1.10 23.44
C SER A 319 2.94 -0.13 22.72
N VAL A 320 1.75 0.02 23.30
CA VAL A 320 0.74 1.02 22.92
C VAL A 320 0.89 2.24 23.81
N ASN A 321 1.07 3.41 23.19
CA ASN A 321 1.09 4.72 23.86
C ASN A 321 2.02 4.78 25.08
N TYR A 322 3.31 4.49 24.86
CA TYR A 322 4.34 4.62 25.89
C TYR A 322 4.53 6.08 26.29
N ASP A 323 4.25 6.39 27.55
CA ASP A 323 4.49 7.73 28.12
C ASP A 323 5.93 7.82 28.63
N ILE A 324 6.72 8.73 28.06
CA ILE A 324 8.15 8.89 28.40
C ILE A 324 8.40 9.53 29.78
N LYS A 325 7.38 10.18 30.37
CA LYS A 325 7.47 10.80 31.70
C LYS A 325 7.12 9.80 32.79
N THR A 326 6.01 9.08 32.63
CA THR A 326 5.55 8.09 33.61
C THR A 326 6.20 6.72 33.41
N LYS A 327 6.75 6.44 32.21
CA LYS A 327 7.32 5.16 31.79
C LYS A 327 6.33 4.00 31.75
N ILE A 328 5.04 4.34 31.62
CA ILE A 328 3.94 3.38 31.63
C ILE A 328 3.28 3.41 30.25
N PRO A 329 3.18 2.26 29.56
CA PRO A 329 2.36 2.16 28.37
C PRO A 329 0.89 1.93 28.74
N SER A 330 0.00 2.20 27.79
CA SER A 330 -1.42 1.83 27.91
C SER A 330 -1.61 0.31 27.78
N GLU A 331 -0.77 -0.36 26.98
CA GLU A 331 -0.74 -1.82 26.83
C GLU A 331 0.66 -2.26 26.39
N TRP A 332 1.19 -3.35 26.96
CA TRP A 332 2.43 -3.98 26.46
C TRP A 332 2.16 -4.80 25.19
N ASN A 333 3.18 -4.97 24.35
CA ASN A 333 3.09 -5.55 23.01
C ASN A 333 2.49 -4.61 21.96
N VAL A 334 2.50 -5.05 20.70
CA VAL A 334 1.88 -4.33 19.59
C VAL A 334 0.37 -4.65 19.59
N GLY A 335 -0.35 -3.93 20.45
CA GLY A 335 -1.81 -4.00 20.61
C GLY A 335 -2.60 -3.42 19.45
N CYS A 336 -3.91 -3.68 19.42
CA CYS A 336 -4.83 -3.20 18.38
C CYS A 336 -4.68 -1.69 18.15
N GLU A 337 -4.65 -0.93 19.23
CA GLU A 337 -4.64 0.54 19.21
C GLU A 337 -3.29 1.13 18.76
N LYS A 338 -2.22 0.32 18.64
CA LYS A 338 -0.95 0.76 18.01
C LYS A 338 -1.13 1.06 16.51
N CYS A 339 -2.07 0.35 15.87
CA CYS A 339 -2.39 0.48 14.45
C CYS A 339 -3.73 1.20 14.20
N HIS A 340 -4.63 1.17 15.17
CA HIS A 340 -6.00 1.68 15.05
C HIS A 340 -6.25 2.99 15.84
N GLY A 341 -5.27 3.46 16.61
CA GLY A 341 -5.40 4.62 17.49
C GLY A 341 -6.29 4.35 18.71
N PRO A 342 -6.56 5.36 19.55
CA PRO A 342 -7.39 5.22 20.76
C PRO A 342 -8.82 4.75 20.44
N GLY A 343 -9.26 3.66 21.06
CA GLY A 343 -10.52 2.98 20.75
C GLY A 343 -11.70 3.26 21.70
N SER A 344 -11.51 4.08 22.74
CA SER A 344 -12.57 4.37 23.73
C SER A 344 -13.89 4.85 23.13
N GLU A 345 -13.86 5.75 22.15
CA GLU A 345 -15.08 6.23 21.47
C GLU A 345 -15.71 5.13 20.59
N HIS A 346 -14.89 4.27 19.98
CA HIS A 346 -15.39 3.13 19.22
C HIS A 346 -16.09 2.09 20.09
N VAL A 347 -15.54 1.79 21.27
CA VAL A 347 -16.16 0.88 22.23
C VAL A 347 -17.49 1.42 22.74
N LYS A 348 -17.60 2.73 22.96
CA LYS A 348 -18.87 3.39 23.32
C LYS A 348 -19.87 3.37 22.17
N GLN A 349 -19.41 3.68 20.96
CA GLN A 349 -20.23 3.78 19.76
C GLN A 349 -19.50 3.19 18.55
N ALA A 350 -19.81 1.94 18.24
CA ALA A 350 -19.14 1.18 17.19
C ALA A 350 -19.58 1.64 15.79
N THR A 351 -18.85 2.60 15.21
CA THR A 351 -19.03 3.05 13.83
C THR A 351 -17.70 3.00 13.08
N ALA A 352 -17.74 2.98 11.75
CA ALA A 352 -16.52 3.00 10.94
C ALA A 352 -15.72 4.30 11.09
N ALA A 353 -16.34 5.39 11.56
CA ALA A 353 -15.70 6.68 11.77
C ALA A 353 -15.08 6.84 13.17
N SER A 354 -15.52 6.05 14.16
CA SER A 354 -15.04 6.16 15.54
C SER A 354 -13.73 5.41 15.81
N ILE A 355 -13.16 4.73 14.81
CA ILE A 355 -11.85 4.08 14.89
C ILE A 355 -11.10 4.24 13.56
N LEU A 356 -9.79 4.43 13.64
CA LEU A 356 -8.95 4.45 12.45
C LEU A 356 -8.79 3.04 11.90
N CYS A 357 -8.72 2.91 10.58
CA CYS A 357 -8.53 1.64 9.91
C CYS A 357 -7.53 1.83 8.76
N PRO A 358 -6.33 1.21 8.83
CA PRO A 358 -5.29 1.43 7.84
C PRO A 358 -5.73 1.14 6.39
N SER A 359 -6.63 0.18 6.18
CA SER A 359 -7.17 -0.12 4.84
C SER A 359 -8.11 0.95 4.28
N ARG A 360 -8.55 1.91 5.12
CA ARG A 360 -9.38 3.06 4.73
C ARG A 360 -8.59 4.37 4.64
N MET A 361 -7.31 4.36 5.03
CA MET A 361 -6.41 5.50 4.94
C MET A 361 -5.86 5.63 3.51
N ASP A 362 -5.27 6.78 3.18
CA ASP A 362 -4.42 6.84 1.98
C ASP A 362 -3.19 5.92 2.14
N TYR A 363 -2.61 5.50 1.02
CA TYR A 363 -1.55 4.48 1.03
C TYR A 363 -0.28 4.92 1.80
N VAL A 364 -0.03 6.22 1.98
CA VAL A 364 1.12 6.71 2.76
C VAL A 364 0.84 6.48 4.24
N ALA A 365 -0.25 7.03 4.77
CA ALA A 365 -0.64 6.83 6.17
C ALA A 365 -0.86 5.34 6.52
N ALA A 366 -1.40 4.57 5.57
CA ALA A 366 -1.57 3.13 5.68
C ALA A 366 -0.22 2.40 5.85
N ASN A 367 0.82 2.79 5.12
CA ASN A 367 2.17 2.24 5.27
C ASN A 367 2.90 2.80 6.51
N ASP A 368 2.70 4.08 6.85
CA ASP A 368 3.26 4.72 8.05
C ASP A 368 2.84 4.01 9.34
N THR A 369 1.65 3.40 9.34
CA THR A 369 1.19 2.50 10.41
C THR A 369 2.19 1.37 10.70
N CYS A 370 2.89 0.87 9.69
CA CYS A 370 3.93 -0.16 9.83
C CYS A 370 5.33 0.45 9.98
N ILE A 371 5.63 1.49 9.20
CA ILE A 371 6.95 2.13 9.12
C ILE A 371 7.35 2.74 10.48
N GLN A 372 6.40 3.17 11.32
CA GLN A 372 6.69 3.69 12.67
C GLN A 372 7.54 2.75 13.55
N CYS A 373 7.55 1.45 13.25
CA CYS A 373 8.35 0.44 13.98
C CYS A 373 9.25 -0.39 13.07
N HIS A 374 8.83 -0.66 11.83
CA HIS A 374 9.58 -1.43 10.85
C HIS A 374 10.55 -0.58 10.02
N SER A 375 11.12 0.47 10.64
CA SER A 375 12.10 1.34 10.00
C SER A 375 13.22 1.71 10.95
N GLN A 376 14.30 2.21 10.37
CA GLN A 376 15.32 2.98 11.06
C GLN A 376 15.23 4.43 10.70
N GLY A 377 15.43 5.29 11.69
CA GLY A 377 15.32 6.72 11.54
C GLY A 377 15.67 7.47 12.82
N ARG A 378 15.36 8.76 12.80
CA ARG A 378 15.65 9.70 13.88
C ARG A 378 14.43 10.54 14.16
N THR A 379 14.17 10.75 15.44
CA THR A 379 13.20 11.74 15.87
C THR A 379 13.62 13.12 15.38
N LEU A 380 12.68 13.92 14.86
CA LEU A 380 13.00 15.26 14.34
C LEU A 380 13.54 16.21 15.41
N THR A 381 13.05 16.04 16.65
CA THR A 381 13.50 16.74 17.84
C THR A 381 14.16 15.75 18.78
N ASN A 382 15.49 15.66 18.74
CA ASN A 382 16.28 14.79 19.60
C ASN A 382 17.53 15.56 20.05
N PRO A 383 17.94 15.52 21.33
CA PRO A 383 17.33 14.81 22.46
C PRO A 383 16.00 15.43 22.95
N ILE A 384 15.13 14.61 23.55
CA ILE A 384 13.92 15.05 24.27
C ILE A 384 14.21 15.00 25.76
N ASP A 385 14.07 16.13 26.46
CA ASP A 385 14.44 16.28 27.88
C ASP A 385 15.86 15.78 28.20
N GLY A 386 16.81 16.05 27.31
CA GLY A 386 18.21 15.63 27.47
C GLY A 386 18.50 14.16 27.21
N LYS A 387 17.51 13.38 26.74
CA LYS A 387 17.66 11.95 26.44
C LYS A 387 17.42 11.65 24.96
N TYR A 388 18.26 10.80 24.39
CA TYR A 388 18.13 10.36 22.99
C TYR A 388 17.06 9.26 22.85
N TYR A 389 16.13 9.40 21.92
CA TYR A 389 15.11 8.36 21.62
C TYR A 389 15.30 7.79 20.21
N ASP A 390 15.11 6.48 20.06
CA ASP A 390 15.27 5.71 18.81
C ASP A 390 13.92 5.21 18.25
N TRP A 391 12.87 6.01 18.43
CA TRP A 391 11.51 5.74 17.96
C TRP A 391 10.69 7.06 17.88
N PRO A 392 9.57 7.11 17.12
CA PRO A 392 8.83 8.35 16.90
C PRO A 392 8.00 8.80 18.12
N VAL A 393 8.65 9.45 19.08
CA VAL A 393 8.02 9.91 20.33
C VAL A 393 6.86 10.86 20.06
N GLY A 394 5.69 10.57 20.62
CA GLY A 394 4.48 11.39 20.49
C GLY A 394 3.67 11.14 19.21
N TYR A 395 4.13 10.27 18.32
CA TYR A 395 3.38 9.82 17.16
C TYR A 395 2.29 8.81 17.54
N ASP A 396 1.15 8.95 16.89
CA ASP A 396 0.12 7.92 16.77
C ASP A 396 -0.44 7.97 15.33
N VAL A 397 -1.16 6.92 14.93
CA VAL A 397 -1.62 6.73 13.54
C VAL A 397 -2.65 7.77 13.05
N SER A 398 -3.13 8.68 13.90
CA SER A 398 -3.93 9.83 13.46
C SER A 398 -3.09 10.97 12.87
N LYS A 399 -1.76 10.93 13.09
CA LYS A 399 -0.81 11.98 12.72
C LYS A 399 0.01 11.56 11.50
N LYS A 400 0.80 12.49 10.96
CA LYS A 400 1.76 12.21 9.90
C LYS A 400 3.07 11.77 10.51
N LEU A 401 3.57 10.59 10.11
CA LEU A 401 4.82 10.05 10.67
C LEU A 401 6.01 10.97 10.36
N SER A 402 6.01 11.60 9.18
CA SER A 402 7.05 12.54 8.75
C SER A 402 7.25 13.74 9.66
N ASP A 403 6.26 14.09 10.50
CA ASP A 403 6.36 15.23 11.42
C ASP A 403 7.06 14.83 12.74
N TYR A 404 7.33 13.54 12.93
CA TYR A 404 7.95 12.98 14.13
C TYR A 404 9.21 12.18 13.82
N TRP A 405 9.30 11.60 12.61
CA TRP A 405 10.30 10.62 12.23
C TRP A 405 10.90 10.93 10.87
N LYS A 406 12.23 10.95 10.81
CA LYS A 406 12.99 10.96 9.56
C LYS A 406 13.68 9.62 9.39
N LEU A 407 13.39 8.91 8.29
CA LEU A 407 14.10 7.67 7.97
C LEU A 407 15.62 7.90 7.86
N GLU A 408 16.41 6.89 8.24
CA GLU A 408 17.87 6.96 8.13
C GLU A 408 18.28 7.26 6.68
N ASP A 409 19.15 8.25 6.54
CA ASP A 409 19.72 8.61 5.23
C ASP A 409 20.68 7.51 4.76
N HIS A 410 20.81 7.37 3.44
CA HIS A 410 21.87 6.58 2.82
C HIS A 410 22.64 7.44 1.82
N LYS A 411 23.86 7.01 1.50
CA LYS A 411 24.68 7.64 0.48
C LYS A 411 25.01 6.62 -0.60
N LEU A 412 24.49 6.84 -1.80
CA LEU A 412 24.75 5.96 -2.93
C LEU A 412 26.26 5.89 -3.22
N GLY A 413 26.74 4.68 -3.52
CA GLY A 413 28.15 4.36 -3.71
C GLY A 413 28.91 4.02 -2.42
N GLU A 414 28.31 4.15 -1.24
CA GLU A 414 28.96 3.88 0.05
C GLU A 414 28.14 2.93 0.93
N THR A 415 28.79 1.91 1.50
CA THR A 415 28.18 1.10 2.57
C THR A 415 28.16 1.91 3.85
N THR A 416 26.96 2.31 4.27
CA THR A 416 26.73 3.00 5.55
C THR A 416 26.51 1.98 6.68
N PHE A 417 26.22 2.42 7.91
CA PHE A 417 25.90 1.49 9.01
C PHE A 417 24.66 0.63 8.69
N THR A 418 23.69 1.21 7.99
CA THR A 418 22.36 0.63 7.78
C THR A 418 22.11 0.15 6.34
N HIS A 419 22.76 0.75 5.35
CA HIS A 419 22.50 0.50 3.92
C HIS A 419 23.76 0.12 3.14
N PHE A 420 23.57 -0.71 2.13
CA PHE A 420 24.53 -1.04 1.08
C PHE A 420 24.71 0.16 0.13
N PRO A 421 25.71 0.12 -0.77
CA PRO A 421 25.99 1.22 -1.70
C PRO A 421 24.83 1.58 -2.65
N ASP A 422 23.92 0.66 -2.92
CA ASP A 422 22.73 0.90 -3.75
C ASP A 422 21.55 1.50 -2.96
N GLY A 423 21.69 1.67 -1.65
CA GLY A 423 20.63 2.11 -0.76
C GLY A 423 19.75 0.98 -0.20
N THR A 424 20.01 -0.29 -0.53
CA THR A 424 19.30 -1.43 0.08
C THR A 424 19.77 -1.63 1.52
N ALA A 425 18.85 -1.88 2.45
CA ALA A 425 19.20 -2.11 3.85
C ALA A 425 19.99 -3.42 4.05
N HIS A 426 21.03 -3.36 4.89
CA HIS A 426 21.79 -4.54 5.36
C HIS A 426 21.65 -4.79 6.87
N LYS A 427 20.76 -4.05 7.54
CA LYS A 427 20.37 -4.29 8.94
C LYS A 427 18.88 -4.60 9.04
N ASN A 428 18.51 -5.40 10.04
CA ASN A 428 17.11 -5.67 10.36
C ASN A 428 16.35 -4.39 10.75
N ARG A 429 15.02 -4.45 10.84
CA ARG A 429 14.08 -3.35 11.15
C ARG A 429 14.19 -2.17 10.18
N MET A 430 14.36 -2.49 8.89
CA MET A 430 14.50 -1.52 7.80
C MET A 430 13.58 -1.83 6.60
N GLN A 431 12.58 -2.70 6.80
CA GLN A 431 11.65 -3.07 5.73
C GLN A 431 10.90 -1.84 5.20
N GLY A 432 10.57 -0.87 6.06
CA GLY A 432 10.00 0.40 5.67
C GLY A 432 10.95 1.26 4.84
N ASN A 433 12.24 1.34 5.23
CA ASN A 433 13.26 2.06 4.46
C ASN A 433 13.37 1.49 3.04
N ASP A 434 13.53 0.17 2.92
CA ASP A 434 13.55 -0.52 1.64
C ASP A 434 12.24 -0.34 0.85
N PHE A 435 11.09 -0.49 1.51
CA PHE A 435 9.81 -0.48 0.82
C PHE A 435 9.50 0.89 0.21
N THR A 436 9.82 1.98 0.92
CA THR A 436 9.58 3.35 0.42
C THR A 436 10.37 3.73 -0.84
N THR A 437 11.47 3.03 -1.13
CA THR A 437 12.25 3.20 -2.37
C THR A 437 11.80 2.29 -3.50
N SER A 438 10.91 1.33 -3.21
CA SER A 438 10.45 0.34 -4.19
C SER A 438 9.41 0.88 -5.17
N LEU A 439 9.33 0.25 -6.34
CA LEU A 439 8.25 0.50 -7.30
C LEU A 439 6.86 0.14 -6.74
N MET A 440 6.78 -0.85 -5.84
CA MET A 440 5.51 -1.21 -5.21
C MET A 440 4.92 -0.03 -4.42
N TYR A 441 5.76 0.65 -3.64
CA TYR A 441 5.33 1.82 -2.86
C TYR A 441 4.91 2.99 -3.76
N THR A 442 5.66 3.28 -4.83
CA THR A 442 5.31 4.36 -5.77
C THR A 442 4.02 4.07 -6.54
N HIS A 443 3.65 2.80 -6.68
CA HIS A 443 2.38 2.34 -7.25
C HIS A 443 1.24 2.18 -6.21
N GLY A 444 1.43 2.63 -4.97
CA GLY A 444 0.38 2.65 -3.95
C GLY A 444 0.10 1.31 -3.26
N VAL A 445 0.98 0.31 -3.43
CA VAL A 445 0.90 -0.96 -2.70
C VAL A 445 1.19 -0.71 -1.22
N THR A 446 0.53 -1.47 -0.34
CA THR A 446 0.69 -1.34 1.11
C THR A 446 1.29 -2.59 1.72
N CYS A 447 1.85 -2.49 2.94
CA CYS A 447 2.37 -3.65 3.66
C CYS A 447 1.30 -4.77 3.79
N PHE A 448 0.06 -4.40 4.08
CA PHE A 448 -1.05 -5.36 4.23
C PHE A 448 -1.64 -5.85 2.90
N THR A 449 -1.13 -5.38 1.75
CA THR A 449 -1.33 -6.07 0.47
C THR A 449 -0.62 -7.42 0.46
N CYS A 450 0.41 -7.62 1.28
CA CYS A 450 1.15 -8.88 1.40
C CYS A 450 0.94 -9.58 2.76
N HIS A 451 0.79 -8.79 3.82
CA HIS A 451 0.69 -9.28 5.20
C HIS A 451 -0.73 -9.18 5.76
N ASP A 452 -1.18 -10.19 6.50
CA ASP A 452 -2.34 -10.07 7.39
C ASP A 452 -1.84 -10.07 8.84
N VAL A 453 -1.72 -8.86 9.36
CA VAL A 453 -1.18 -8.55 10.69
C VAL A 453 -2.06 -9.07 11.83
N HIS A 454 -3.32 -9.43 11.55
CA HIS A 454 -4.20 -10.07 12.51
C HIS A 454 -3.89 -11.56 12.68
N GLY A 455 -3.01 -12.14 11.87
CA GLY A 455 -2.50 -13.50 12.05
C GLY A 455 -3.03 -14.49 11.02
N THR A 456 -2.10 -15.27 10.47
CA THR A 456 -2.35 -16.31 9.47
C THR A 456 -1.52 -17.55 9.79
N GLU A 457 -1.82 -18.64 9.10
CA GLU A 457 -1.00 -19.87 9.13
C GLU A 457 0.34 -19.71 8.40
N TYR A 458 0.50 -18.68 7.57
CA TYR A 458 1.68 -18.51 6.74
C TYR A 458 2.82 -17.80 7.50
N PRO A 459 4.08 -18.20 7.27
CA PRO A 459 5.23 -17.55 7.90
C PRO A 459 5.25 -16.05 7.68
N SER A 460 5.72 -15.29 8.68
CA SER A 460 5.81 -13.82 8.63
C SER A 460 4.46 -13.13 8.36
N GLN A 461 3.36 -13.77 8.77
CA GLN A 461 2.01 -13.21 8.66
C GLN A 461 1.64 -12.86 7.21
N LEU A 462 2.11 -13.64 6.23
CA LEU A 462 1.68 -13.44 4.84
C LEU A 462 0.21 -13.84 4.68
N ARG A 463 -0.51 -13.22 3.75
CA ARG A 463 -1.92 -13.58 3.46
C ARG A 463 -2.08 -14.86 2.62
N LYS A 464 -1.01 -15.30 1.96
CA LYS A 464 -0.92 -16.48 1.10
C LYS A 464 0.49 -17.08 1.18
N PRO A 465 0.70 -18.33 0.72
CA PRO A 465 2.04 -18.86 0.52
C PRO A 465 2.87 -17.95 -0.40
N ALA A 466 4.14 -17.73 -0.03
CA ALA A 466 5.04 -16.83 -0.76
C ALA A 466 5.16 -17.15 -2.26
N SER A 467 5.07 -18.42 -2.63
CA SER A 467 5.12 -18.90 -4.02
C SER A 467 3.96 -18.41 -4.89
N SER A 468 2.83 -18.02 -4.28
CA SER A 468 1.62 -17.58 -4.98
C SER A 468 1.27 -16.11 -4.74
N LEU A 469 1.78 -15.53 -3.66
CA LEU A 469 1.44 -14.17 -3.25
C LEU A 469 1.78 -13.13 -4.33
N CYS A 470 2.97 -13.25 -4.92
CA CYS A 470 3.42 -12.35 -5.98
C CYS A 470 2.58 -12.49 -7.25
N LEU A 471 2.08 -13.70 -7.53
CA LEU A 471 1.35 -14.03 -8.76
C LEU A 471 -0.04 -13.40 -8.83
N ASP A 472 -0.57 -12.89 -7.70
CA ASP A 472 -1.82 -12.12 -7.71
C ASP A 472 -1.72 -10.87 -8.59
N CYS A 473 -0.50 -10.32 -8.77
CA CYS A 473 -0.22 -9.20 -9.68
C CYS A 473 0.78 -9.57 -10.79
N HIS A 474 1.67 -10.52 -10.54
CA HIS A 474 2.73 -10.96 -11.45
C HIS A 474 2.44 -12.34 -12.06
N GLY A 475 1.16 -12.67 -12.28
CA GLY A 475 0.77 -13.92 -12.94
C GLY A 475 1.18 -13.95 -14.43
N PRO A 476 1.16 -15.12 -15.09
CA PRO A 476 1.57 -15.28 -16.49
C PRO A 476 0.81 -14.41 -17.50
N SER A 477 -0.41 -13.96 -17.16
CA SER A 477 -1.23 -13.08 -18.00
C SER A 477 -1.04 -11.59 -17.71
N SER A 478 -0.21 -11.25 -16.72
CA SER A 478 0.14 -9.88 -16.34
C SER A 478 1.31 -9.37 -17.18
N PRO A 479 1.26 -8.12 -17.67
CA PRO A 479 2.42 -7.47 -18.29
C PRO A 479 3.63 -7.38 -17.35
N ASN A 480 3.41 -7.48 -16.03
CA ASN A 480 4.45 -7.45 -15.02
C ASN A 480 4.87 -8.87 -14.56
N GLY A 481 4.27 -9.92 -15.11
CA GLY A 481 4.58 -11.31 -14.77
C GLY A 481 5.90 -11.81 -15.35
N PRO A 482 6.32 -13.04 -15.00
CA PRO A 482 7.52 -13.65 -15.58
C PRO A 482 7.28 -13.92 -17.07
N PHE A 483 8.19 -13.43 -17.92
CA PHE A 483 8.16 -13.65 -19.38
C PHE A 483 8.74 -15.03 -19.76
N ALA A 484 8.23 -16.08 -19.13
CA ALA A 484 8.67 -17.45 -19.34
C ALA A 484 7.45 -18.40 -19.41
N PRO A 485 7.57 -19.55 -20.11
CA PRO A 485 6.44 -20.48 -20.29
C PRO A 485 6.04 -21.23 -19.01
N SER A 486 6.92 -21.28 -18.00
CA SER A 486 6.64 -21.92 -16.71
C SER A 486 7.46 -21.29 -15.58
N LEU A 487 7.11 -21.64 -14.34
CA LEU A 487 7.89 -21.23 -13.16
C LEU A 487 9.32 -21.78 -13.20
N GLU A 488 9.50 -23.03 -13.61
CA GLU A 488 10.82 -23.64 -13.73
C GLU A 488 11.63 -23.03 -14.87
N ALA A 489 10.96 -22.64 -15.96
CA ALA A 489 11.64 -21.94 -17.06
C ALA A 489 12.12 -20.56 -16.63
N HIS A 490 11.40 -19.86 -15.75
CA HIS A 490 11.81 -18.56 -15.22
C HIS A 490 12.89 -18.68 -14.14
N THR A 491 12.67 -19.56 -13.17
CA THR A 491 13.52 -19.65 -11.97
C THR A 491 14.71 -20.56 -12.17
N HIS A 492 14.68 -21.45 -13.18
CA HIS A 492 15.62 -22.54 -13.40
C HIS A 492 15.77 -23.48 -12.19
N HIS A 493 14.75 -23.51 -11.34
CA HIS A 493 14.62 -24.41 -10.20
C HIS A 493 13.38 -25.26 -10.37
N LYS A 494 13.43 -26.51 -9.88
CA LYS A 494 12.26 -27.40 -9.86
C LYS A 494 11.11 -26.74 -9.08
N ALA A 495 9.87 -26.80 -9.60
CA ALA A 495 8.72 -26.27 -8.87
C ALA A 495 8.60 -26.91 -7.47
N GLY A 496 8.25 -26.08 -6.49
CA GLY A 496 8.14 -26.47 -5.09
C GLY A 496 9.48 -26.53 -4.34
N SER A 497 10.61 -26.28 -5.01
CA SER A 497 11.89 -26.10 -4.32
C SER A 497 12.02 -24.69 -3.74
N ALA A 498 12.86 -24.52 -2.71
CA ALA A 498 13.09 -23.21 -2.09
C ALA A 498 13.58 -22.15 -3.10
N GLY A 499 14.37 -22.53 -4.11
CA GLY A 499 14.83 -21.62 -5.16
C GLY A 499 13.77 -21.24 -6.19
N SER A 500 12.64 -21.96 -6.25
CA SER A 500 11.51 -21.62 -7.13
C SER A 500 10.57 -20.56 -6.55
N GLU A 501 10.74 -20.15 -5.30
CA GLU A 501 9.96 -19.06 -4.71
C GLU A 501 10.44 -17.70 -5.23
N CYS A 502 9.52 -16.82 -5.64
CA CYS A 502 9.86 -15.48 -6.13
C CYS A 502 10.74 -14.70 -5.12
N ILE A 503 10.40 -14.84 -3.83
CA ILE A 503 11.11 -14.18 -2.73
C ILE A 503 12.54 -14.70 -2.53
N ALA A 504 12.90 -15.88 -3.06
CA ALA A 504 14.27 -16.39 -2.98
C ALA A 504 15.24 -15.48 -3.72
N CYS A 505 14.84 -14.99 -4.90
CA CYS A 505 15.67 -14.16 -5.76
C CYS A 505 15.38 -12.67 -5.63
N HIS A 506 14.10 -12.28 -5.52
CA HIS A 506 13.69 -10.87 -5.48
C HIS A 506 13.68 -10.27 -4.07
N MET A 507 13.74 -11.09 -3.03
CA MET A 507 13.81 -10.61 -1.64
C MET A 507 14.91 -11.38 -0.88
N PRO A 508 16.17 -11.27 -1.33
CA PRO A 508 17.26 -12.06 -0.79
C PRO A 508 17.49 -11.73 0.70
N LYS A 509 17.96 -12.72 1.46
CA LYS A 509 18.23 -12.57 2.90
C LYS A 509 19.58 -11.88 3.10
N ILE A 510 19.58 -10.55 3.05
CA ILE A 510 20.80 -9.73 3.07
C ILE A 510 20.87 -8.74 4.22
N ALA A 511 19.79 -8.62 5.00
CA ALA A 511 19.72 -7.70 6.13
C ALA A 511 20.01 -8.43 7.45
N GLU A 512 21.12 -8.11 8.09
CA GLU A 512 21.61 -8.76 9.31
C GLU A 512 20.70 -8.50 10.51
N THR A 513 20.24 -9.57 11.18
CA THR A 513 19.57 -9.47 12.49
C THR A 513 20.43 -10.01 13.62
N LEU A 514 21.21 -11.07 13.40
CA LEU A 514 22.09 -11.65 14.41
C LEU A 514 23.20 -12.50 13.77
N GLY A 515 24.41 -11.94 13.63
CA GLY A 515 25.53 -12.66 13.01
C GLY A 515 25.19 -13.06 11.57
N ASP A 516 25.16 -14.35 11.29
CA ASP A 516 24.79 -14.92 9.99
C ASP A 516 23.27 -15.07 9.78
N VAL A 517 22.45 -14.74 10.78
CA VAL A 517 20.99 -14.73 10.62
C VAL A 517 20.57 -13.43 9.92
N ASN A 518 20.08 -13.58 8.69
CA ASN A 518 19.62 -12.48 7.84
C ASN A 518 18.10 -12.52 7.59
N VAL A 519 17.49 -11.34 7.45
CA VAL A 519 16.12 -11.12 7.03
C VAL A 519 16.07 -10.62 5.59
N ARG A 520 14.89 -10.70 4.98
CA ARG A 520 14.68 -10.40 3.56
C ARG A 520 14.63 -8.89 3.30
N SER A 521 15.32 -8.44 2.25
CA SER A 521 15.14 -7.09 1.68
C SER A 521 13.71 -6.90 1.15
N HIS A 522 13.23 -5.67 1.21
CA HIS A 522 11.91 -5.26 0.69
C HIS A 522 12.01 -4.24 -0.46
N THR A 523 13.17 -4.16 -1.12
CA THR A 523 13.32 -3.39 -2.37
C THR A 523 12.74 -4.14 -3.58
N PHE A 524 12.54 -5.46 -3.46
CA PHE A 524 12.15 -6.40 -4.52
C PHE A 524 13.15 -6.51 -5.68
N HIS A 525 14.31 -5.87 -5.52
CA HIS A 525 15.37 -5.83 -6.51
C HIS A 525 16.06 -7.19 -6.62
N PHE A 526 16.31 -7.61 -7.85
CA PHE A 526 17.16 -8.77 -8.12
C PHE A 526 18.61 -8.32 -8.09
N VAL A 527 19.28 -8.56 -6.95
CA VAL A 527 20.72 -8.27 -6.82
C VAL A 527 21.49 -9.27 -7.67
N SER A 528 22.15 -8.79 -8.72
CA SER A 528 22.93 -9.58 -9.68
C SER A 528 24.32 -9.93 -9.14
N PRO A 529 24.99 -10.96 -9.68
CA PRO A 529 26.37 -11.25 -9.29
C PRO A 529 27.37 -10.11 -9.61
N SER A 530 27.14 -9.34 -10.68
CA SER A 530 27.95 -8.15 -11.01
C SER A 530 27.77 -7.02 -10.00
N GLU A 531 26.58 -6.86 -9.44
CA GLU A 531 26.34 -5.95 -8.31
C GLU A 531 27.09 -6.40 -7.05
N THR A 532 27.19 -7.72 -6.80
CA THR A 532 28.10 -8.23 -5.75
C THR A 532 29.55 -7.88 -6.03
N ASP A 533 30.02 -8.08 -7.27
CA ASP A 533 31.42 -7.84 -7.60
C ASP A 533 31.79 -6.35 -7.46
N SER A 534 30.90 -5.44 -7.86
CA SER A 534 31.11 -3.99 -7.82
C SER A 534 30.81 -3.35 -6.45
N MET A 535 29.69 -3.70 -5.82
CA MET A 535 29.16 -3.04 -4.63
C MET A 535 29.24 -3.90 -3.36
N LYS A 536 29.70 -5.15 -3.46
CA LYS A 536 29.84 -6.10 -2.33
C LYS A 536 28.51 -6.46 -1.63
N ILE A 537 27.40 -6.29 -2.33
CA ILE A 537 26.05 -6.67 -1.88
C ILE A 537 25.87 -8.19 -2.11
N PRO A 538 25.42 -8.99 -1.14
CA PRO A 538 25.17 -10.41 -1.38
C PRO A 538 24.06 -10.61 -2.44
N ASN A 539 24.36 -11.30 -3.54
CA ASN A 539 23.39 -11.53 -4.61
C ASN A 539 22.42 -12.69 -4.33
N ALA A 540 21.34 -12.72 -5.10
CA ALA A 540 20.28 -13.73 -5.05
C ALA A 540 20.76 -15.19 -5.19
N CYS A 541 21.87 -15.43 -5.89
CA CYS A 541 22.37 -16.78 -6.14
C CYS A 541 23.29 -17.25 -5.02
N ASN A 542 24.32 -16.46 -4.69
CA ASN A 542 25.38 -16.85 -3.76
C ASN A 542 24.96 -16.82 -2.28
N VAL A 543 23.79 -16.26 -1.94
CA VAL A 543 23.17 -16.46 -0.62
C VAL A 543 22.78 -17.92 -0.35
N CYS A 544 22.52 -18.71 -1.40
CA CYS A 544 22.21 -20.13 -1.30
C CYS A 544 23.36 -21.01 -1.82
N HIS A 545 24.00 -20.61 -2.92
CA HIS A 545 25.13 -21.29 -3.53
C HIS A 545 26.45 -20.74 -2.99
N THR A 546 26.67 -20.92 -1.68
CA THR A 546 27.81 -20.35 -0.95
C THR A 546 29.16 -20.98 -1.34
N ASP A 547 29.14 -22.16 -1.97
CA ASP A 547 30.31 -22.85 -2.51
C ASP A 547 30.68 -22.42 -3.93
N LYS A 548 29.88 -21.54 -4.56
CA LYS A 548 30.09 -21.05 -5.93
C LYS A 548 30.58 -19.62 -5.95
N THR A 549 31.27 -19.26 -7.02
CA THR A 549 31.72 -17.89 -7.27
C THR A 549 30.61 -17.05 -7.93
N THR A 550 30.77 -15.73 -7.88
CA THR A 550 29.93 -14.80 -8.66
C THR A 550 30.06 -15.06 -10.16
N ALA A 551 31.27 -15.38 -10.64
CA ALA A 551 31.51 -15.77 -12.03
C ALA A 551 30.68 -17.00 -12.46
N TRP A 552 30.54 -18.01 -11.60
CA TRP A 552 29.66 -19.15 -11.89
C TRP A 552 28.20 -18.71 -12.05
N ALA A 553 27.70 -17.88 -11.13
CA ALA A 553 26.33 -17.38 -11.18
C ALA A 553 26.08 -16.53 -12.43
N THR A 554 27.02 -15.66 -12.79
CA THR A 554 26.99 -14.88 -14.04
C THR A 554 26.94 -15.78 -15.27
N SER A 555 27.79 -16.81 -15.32
CA SER A 555 27.79 -17.79 -16.42
C SER A 555 26.48 -18.56 -16.51
N ALA A 556 25.89 -18.95 -15.37
CA ALA A 556 24.59 -19.60 -15.33
C ALA A 556 23.49 -18.69 -15.88
N LEU A 557 23.37 -17.46 -15.38
CA LEU A 557 22.37 -16.50 -15.86
C LEU A 557 22.53 -16.18 -17.36
N LYS A 558 23.77 -16.08 -17.87
CA LYS A 558 24.03 -15.84 -19.30
C LYS A 558 23.60 -17.00 -20.21
N SER A 559 23.45 -18.21 -19.67
CA SER A 559 22.96 -19.38 -20.40
C SER A 559 21.43 -19.45 -20.51
N TRP A 560 20.72 -18.60 -19.77
CA TRP A 560 19.26 -18.59 -19.75
C TRP A 560 18.74 -17.86 -21.00
N GLY A 561 17.98 -18.56 -21.85
CA GLY A 561 17.54 -18.05 -23.15
C GLY A 561 16.44 -16.97 -23.08
N ASP A 562 15.88 -16.73 -21.90
CA ASP A 562 14.82 -15.76 -21.61
C ASP A 562 15.34 -14.50 -20.89
N GLN A 563 16.64 -14.46 -20.56
CA GLN A 563 17.26 -13.33 -19.89
C GLN A 563 18.07 -12.47 -20.85
N SER A 564 17.97 -11.15 -20.70
CA SER A 564 18.80 -10.24 -21.47
C SER A 564 20.25 -10.33 -20.99
N PRO A 565 21.21 -10.67 -21.87
CA PRO A 565 22.63 -10.71 -21.49
C PRO A 565 23.13 -9.35 -21.00
N TRP A 566 22.47 -8.26 -21.41
CA TRP A 566 22.76 -6.89 -20.99
C TRP A 566 22.27 -6.57 -19.57
N ARG A 567 21.26 -7.28 -19.07
CA ARG A 567 20.75 -7.14 -17.69
C ARG A 567 21.51 -8.03 -16.69
N VAL A 568 22.07 -9.13 -17.17
CA VAL A 568 22.85 -10.07 -16.37
C VAL A 568 24.32 -9.64 -16.23
N ALA A 569 24.85 -8.84 -17.16
CA ALA A 569 26.25 -8.45 -17.22
C ALA A 569 26.57 -7.06 -16.65
N GLN A 570 25.60 -6.34 -16.08
CA GLN A 570 25.76 -4.98 -15.52
C GLN A 570 25.89 -5.02 -14.00
#